data_AF-A0AAW2X296-F1
#
_entry.id   AF-A0AAW2X296-F1
#
_cell.length_a   1.000
_cell.length_b   1.000
_cell.length_c   1.000
_cell.angle_alpha   90.00
_cell.angle_beta   90.00
_cell.angle_gamma   90.00
#
_symmetry.space_group_name_H-M   'P 1'
#
loop_
_entity.id
_entity.type
_entity.pdbx_description
1 polymer ?
#
loop_
_entity_poly.entity_id
_entity_poly.type
_entity_poly.pdbx_seq_one_letter_code
_entity_poly.pdbx_strand_id
1 'polypeptide(L)'
;MSLFLTSGSDFDSSVVWLSFYLGGIFGSEKNRYNTNDISKVFGVSKEASPCALQVKAVNFSECSPDLQDYTPCTDPKRWKKFNVHRLAFLERHCPPVFEKKECLVPPPDGYKLPIRWPKSRDECWYRNVPYDWINKQKSNQHWLVKEGEKFLFPGGGTMFPNGVSSYVDLMQDLIPEMKDGTIRTAIDTGCGVASWGGGVYLLEIHRILRPGGFWVLSGPPVNYERRWRGWNTTIEVQRADYEKLQDLLTSMCFELYNKKGDIAVWQKLSDKSCYKKLEAPDYYPPKCDDGNEPDSAWYTPIRPCAVTPNPYYKRIALTKLAKWPERLNVAPERLYDVRGGSSDAFKQDNKKWEVRAKHYKNLLPALGTDEIRNVMDMNTLYGGFAAAFIDAPLWVMNVVSSYSANTLSVVYDRGLIGTFHDWCEAFSTYPRTYDLLHLDGLFTAESNRCEMKYVLLEMDRILRPNGYALIRESSYFMDSITAIAKGMKWECRKENMEPGSEGENILICQKQLWYSSQQSSR
;
A
#
# COMPACT_ATOMS: atom_id res chain seq x y z
N MET A 1 -4.31 3.56 8.39
CA MET A 1 -3.60 4.05 7.20
C MET A 1 -4.10 3.28 5.99
N SER A 2 -4.90 3.91 5.13
CA SER A 2 -5.42 3.27 3.90
C SER A 2 -4.58 3.72 2.71
N LEU A 3 -4.06 2.76 1.96
CA LEU A 3 -3.29 2.97 0.75
C LEU A 3 -4.24 3.30 -0.41
N PHE A 4 -4.10 4.48 -1.02
CA PHE A 4 -4.78 4.84 -2.26
C PHE A 4 -3.71 5.11 -3.32
N LEU A 5 -3.68 4.32 -4.39
CA LEU A 5 -2.80 4.59 -5.53
C LEU A 5 -3.58 5.43 -6.54
N THR A 6 -3.05 6.60 -6.90
CA THR A 6 -3.57 7.41 -8.01
C THR A 6 -2.59 7.32 -9.16
N SER A 7 -2.98 6.70 -10.28
CA SER A 7 -2.20 6.84 -11.51
C SER A 7 -2.60 8.16 -12.18
N GLY A 8 -1.71 9.15 -12.15
CA GLY A 8 -1.88 10.44 -12.82
C GLY A 8 -1.99 10.29 -14.34
N SER A 9 -2.82 11.14 -14.95
CA SER A 9 -3.39 11.05 -16.29
C SER A 9 -2.46 11.29 -17.48
N ASP A 10 -1.26 11.84 -17.29
CA ASP A 10 -0.46 12.38 -18.41
C ASP A 10 1.03 12.04 -18.32
N PHE A 11 1.39 11.03 -17.52
CA PHE A 11 2.79 10.64 -17.36
C PHE A 11 3.19 9.64 -18.42
N ASP A 12 4.23 9.99 -19.18
CA ASP A 12 5.07 9.03 -19.85
C ASP A 12 5.64 8.06 -18.80
N SER A 13 4.99 6.91 -18.62
CA SER A 13 5.46 5.62 -18.06
C SER A 13 6.28 5.57 -16.75
N SER A 14 6.60 6.69 -16.11
CA SER A 14 7.82 6.82 -15.30
C SER A 14 7.61 7.12 -13.83
N VAL A 15 6.40 7.49 -13.36
CA VAL A 15 6.16 7.77 -11.92
C VAL A 15 4.91 7.04 -11.41
N VAL A 16 5.01 6.35 -10.28
CA VAL A 16 3.88 5.73 -9.56
C VAL A 16 3.68 6.45 -8.22
N TRP A 17 2.42 6.82 -7.93
CA TRP A 17 2.02 7.57 -6.75
C TRP A 17 1.25 6.71 -5.76
N LEU A 18 1.70 6.73 -4.50
CA LEU A 18 1.01 6.15 -3.34
C LEU A 18 0.51 7.28 -2.44
N SER A 19 -0.79 7.51 -2.37
CA SER A 19 -1.42 8.44 -1.43
C SER A 19 -1.89 7.72 -0.17
N PHE A 20 -1.66 8.34 0.98
CA PHE A 20 -2.27 7.92 2.25
C PHE A 20 -3.14 9.04 2.80
N TYR A 21 -4.41 8.74 3.06
CA TYR A 21 -5.30 9.67 3.75
C TYR A 21 -5.41 9.29 5.23
N LEU A 22 -4.94 10.19 6.10
CA LEU A 22 -5.28 10.17 7.52
C LEU A 22 -6.60 10.92 7.67
N GLY A 23 -7.72 10.18 7.72
CA GLY A 23 -9.04 10.78 7.88
C GLY A 23 -9.18 11.50 9.21
N GLY A 24 -9.09 12.83 9.20
CA GLY A 24 -9.63 13.66 10.27
C GLY A 24 -11.15 13.57 10.25
N ILE A 25 -11.73 12.82 11.19
CA ILE A 25 -13.18 12.80 11.40
C ILE A 25 -13.55 14.09 12.14
N PHE A 26 -14.06 15.08 11.41
CA PHE A 26 -14.91 16.11 12.01
C PHE A 26 -16.28 15.50 12.28
N GLY A 27 -16.43 14.92 13.47
CA GLY A 27 -17.69 14.40 13.99
C GLY A 27 -17.87 14.90 15.42
N SER A 28 -18.52 16.06 15.54
CA SER A 28 -19.05 16.54 16.82
C SER A 28 -20.25 15.68 17.18
N GLU A 29 -20.06 14.67 18.01
CA GLU A 29 -21.13 14.14 18.86
C GLU A 29 -20.52 13.51 20.11
N LYS A 30 -20.70 14.22 21.24
CA LYS A 30 -20.34 13.76 22.57
C LYS A 30 -21.34 12.67 22.97
N ASN A 31 -20.85 11.45 23.21
CA ASN A 31 -21.53 10.54 24.13
C ASN A 31 -20.49 9.80 24.98
N ARG A 32 -20.56 10.07 26.29
CA ARG A 32 -19.78 9.43 27.37
C ARG A 32 -20.40 8.08 27.69
N TYR A 33 -19.64 6.99 27.57
CA TYR A 33 -19.96 5.74 28.29
C TYR A 33 -18.71 4.98 28.75
N ASN A 34 -18.91 4.29 29.87
CA ASN A 34 -17.97 3.76 30.84
C ASN A 34 -17.05 2.64 30.30
N THR A 35 -15.78 2.71 30.66
CA THR A 35 -14.79 1.63 30.49
C THR A 35 -14.85 0.68 31.69
N ASN A 36 -15.22 -0.57 31.47
CA ASN A 36 -14.93 -1.66 32.40
C ASN A 36 -13.89 -2.59 31.76
N ASP A 37 -12.75 -2.70 32.44
CA ASP A 37 -11.69 -3.67 32.21
C ASP A 37 -12.22 -5.10 32.39
N ILE A 38 -11.94 -6.00 31.45
CA ILE A 38 -12.11 -7.44 31.66
C ILE A 38 -10.81 -8.13 31.26
N SER A 39 -10.03 -8.46 32.29
CA SER A 39 -8.99 -9.48 32.23
C SER A 39 -9.62 -10.84 32.52
N LYS A 40 -9.49 -11.80 31.60
CA LYS A 40 -9.64 -13.23 31.90
C LYS A 40 -8.65 -14.07 31.10
N VAL A 41 -7.76 -14.70 31.87
CA VAL A 41 -6.88 -15.80 31.51
C VAL A 41 -7.69 -17.10 31.51
N PHE A 42 -7.37 -18.07 30.64
CA PHE A 42 -7.18 -19.52 30.93
C PHE A 42 -7.34 -20.42 29.69
N GLY A 43 -6.46 -21.44 29.61
CA GLY A 43 -6.76 -22.78 29.07
C GLY A 43 -6.14 -23.16 27.72
N VAL A 44 -4.93 -23.74 27.73
CA VAL A 44 -4.34 -24.45 26.58
C VAL A 44 -4.64 -25.94 26.72
N SER A 45 -5.16 -26.57 25.66
CA SER A 45 -5.19 -28.04 25.51
C SER A 45 -4.44 -28.46 24.24
N LYS A 46 -3.70 -29.57 24.36
CA LYS A 46 -2.71 -30.11 23.42
C LYS A 46 -3.31 -31.07 22.39
N GLU A 47 -2.65 -31.04 21.21
CA GLU A 47 -2.30 -32.11 20.26
C GLU A 47 -3.35 -33.10 19.72
N ALA A 48 -3.41 -33.17 18.38
CA ALA A 48 -3.82 -34.37 17.65
C ALA A 48 -2.94 -34.56 16.40
N SER A 49 -2.52 -35.82 16.20
CA SER A 49 -1.65 -36.36 15.14
C SER A 49 -2.33 -36.39 13.76
N PRO A 50 -1.60 -36.37 12.62
CA PRO A 50 -2.19 -36.18 11.30
C PRO A 50 -2.74 -37.49 10.72
N CYS A 51 -4.05 -37.56 10.55
CA CYS A 51 -4.72 -38.55 9.70
C CYS A 51 -5.34 -37.82 8.51
N ALA A 52 -5.24 -38.41 7.31
CA ALA A 52 -5.60 -37.84 6.02
C ALA A 52 -6.91 -37.03 6.06
N LEU A 53 -6.80 -35.72 5.81
CA LEU A 53 -7.91 -34.78 5.81
C LEU A 53 -8.89 -35.11 4.67
N GLN A 54 -9.96 -35.83 4.99
CA GLN A 54 -11.18 -35.75 4.19
C GLN A 54 -11.71 -34.32 4.31
N VAL A 55 -11.55 -33.53 3.25
CA VAL A 55 -11.97 -32.13 3.22
C VAL A 55 -13.49 -32.08 3.24
N LYS A 56 -14.07 -31.84 4.43
CA LYS A 56 -15.51 -31.57 4.58
C LYS A 56 -15.88 -30.38 3.70
N ALA A 57 -17.06 -30.42 3.09
CA ALA A 57 -17.63 -29.28 2.38
C ALA A 57 -17.69 -28.08 3.34
N VAL A 58 -16.88 -27.05 3.07
CA VAL A 58 -16.87 -25.80 3.81
C VAL A 58 -17.90 -24.88 3.17
N ASN A 59 -18.84 -24.36 3.95
CA ASN A 59 -19.78 -23.35 3.49
C ASN A 59 -19.66 -22.13 4.40
N PHE A 60 -19.55 -20.94 3.80
CA PHE A 60 -19.44 -19.69 4.55
C PHE A 60 -20.79 -18.97 4.55
N SER A 61 -21.16 -18.44 5.71
CA SER A 61 -22.35 -17.60 5.83
C SER A 61 -22.11 -16.23 5.19
N GLU A 62 -23.20 -15.49 4.94
CA GLU A 62 -23.13 -14.12 4.45
C GLU A 62 -22.92 -13.17 5.64
N CYS A 63 -21.93 -12.29 5.54
CA CYS A 63 -21.78 -11.21 6.50
C CYS A 63 -22.97 -10.23 6.38
N SER A 64 -23.28 -9.53 7.47
CA SER A 64 -24.28 -8.45 7.46
C SER A 64 -23.99 -7.42 6.36
N PRO A 65 -25.00 -6.88 5.65
CA PRO A 65 -24.82 -5.84 4.64
C PRO A 65 -24.06 -4.59 5.14
N ASP A 66 -24.13 -4.28 6.44
CA ASP A 66 -23.37 -3.17 7.04
C ASP A 66 -21.85 -3.35 6.99
N LEU A 67 -21.38 -4.56 6.70
CA LEU A 67 -19.96 -4.90 6.53
C LEU A 67 -19.48 -4.78 5.09
N GLN A 68 -20.29 -4.25 4.15
CA GLN A 68 -19.89 -4.10 2.75
C GLN A 68 -18.53 -3.40 2.55
N ASP A 69 -18.18 -2.44 3.44
CA ASP A 69 -16.92 -1.68 3.41
C ASP A 69 -16.00 -2.03 4.58
N TYR A 70 -16.13 -3.26 5.10
CA TYR A 70 -15.40 -3.73 6.27
C TYR A 70 -13.88 -3.76 6.03
N THR A 71 -13.17 -3.00 6.87
CA THR A 71 -11.70 -2.94 6.90
C THR A 71 -11.23 -3.30 8.32
N PRO A 72 -10.98 -4.59 8.61
CA PRO A 72 -10.90 -5.10 9.98
C PRO A 72 -9.87 -4.38 10.86
N CYS A 73 -8.71 -4.07 10.28
CA CYS A 73 -7.58 -3.46 11.00
C CYS A 73 -7.63 -1.93 11.09
N THR A 74 -8.59 -1.29 10.42
CA THR A 74 -8.77 0.18 10.39
C THR A 74 -10.20 0.58 10.75
N ASP A 75 -10.96 -0.31 11.40
CA ASP A 75 -12.35 -0.09 11.78
C ASP A 75 -12.47 1.00 12.86
N PRO A 76 -13.15 2.14 12.59
CA PRO A 76 -13.40 3.21 13.56
C PRO A 76 -13.98 2.77 14.89
N LYS A 77 -14.78 1.71 14.92
CA LYS A 77 -15.35 1.18 16.16
C LYS A 77 -14.29 0.51 17.04
N ARG A 78 -13.22 -0.02 16.45
CA ARG A 78 -12.11 -0.65 17.17
C ARG A 78 -11.09 0.37 17.60
N TRP A 79 -10.60 1.19 16.68
CA TRP A 79 -9.45 2.04 16.96
C TRP A 79 -9.78 3.15 17.97
N LYS A 80 -11.04 3.60 18.05
CA LYS A 80 -11.56 4.47 19.13
C LYS A 80 -11.46 3.90 20.55
N LYS A 81 -11.20 2.60 20.71
CA LYS A 81 -11.00 1.95 22.03
C LYS A 81 -9.58 2.11 22.57
N PHE A 82 -8.64 2.53 21.73
CA PHE A 82 -7.22 2.65 22.09
C PHE A 82 -6.88 4.05 22.60
N ASN A 83 -5.72 4.15 23.26
CA ASN A 83 -5.27 5.38 23.90
C ASN A 83 -5.04 6.51 22.88
N VAL A 84 -5.38 7.74 23.27
CA VAL A 84 -5.15 8.98 22.50
C VAL A 84 -3.66 9.37 22.50
N HIS A 85 -2.88 8.89 23.46
CA HIS A 85 -1.45 9.15 23.57
C HIS A 85 -0.71 8.79 22.28
N ARG A 86 0.07 9.75 21.76
CA ARG A 86 0.78 9.66 20.46
C ARG A 86 -0.11 9.24 19.29
N LEU A 87 -1.41 9.45 19.41
CA LEU A 87 -2.38 9.05 18.42
C LEU A 87 -2.35 7.54 18.14
N ALA A 88 -2.03 6.72 19.15
CA ALA A 88 -2.04 5.27 19.01
C ALA A 88 -3.40 4.76 18.51
N PHE A 89 -4.49 5.43 18.87
CA PHE A 89 -5.81 5.18 18.30
C PHE A 89 -5.89 5.32 16.76
N LEU A 90 -5.02 6.06 16.08
CA LEU A 90 -4.99 6.12 14.60
C LEU A 90 -4.14 5.00 13.95
N GLU A 91 -3.47 4.19 14.77
CA GLU A 91 -2.66 3.07 14.29
C GLU A 91 -3.52 1.91 13.78
N ARG A 92 -2.85 0.94 13.18
CA ARG A 92 -3.45 -0.30 12.69
C ARG A 92 -3.74 -1.22 13.87
N HIS A 93 -5.00 -1.59 14.04
CA HIS A 93 -5.46 -2.47 15.13
C HIS A 93 -6.27 -3.62 14.57
N CYS A 94 -5.65 -4.79 14.38
CA CYS A 94 -6.34 -5.95 13.81
C CYS A 94 -7.17 -6.72 14.86
N PRO A 95 -8.29 -7.34 14.46
CA PRO A 95 -9.03 -8.23 15.35
C PRO A 95 -8.21 -9.48 15.69
N PRO A 96 -8.24 -9.94 16.95
CA PRO A 96 -7.68 -11.24 17.32
C PRO A 96 -8.48 -12.38 16.67
N VAL A 97 -7.92 -13.59 16.66
CA VAL A 97 -8.48 -14.77 15.96
C VAL A 97 -9.96 -15.01 16.30
N PHE A 98 -10.34 -14.93 17.57
CA PHE A 98 -11.71 -15.18 18.03
C PHE A 98 -12.73 -14.08 17.62
N GLU A 99 -12.26 -12.92 17.15
CA GLU A 99 -13.12 -11.84 16.63
C GLU A 99 -13.14 -11.80 15.09
N LYS A 100 -12.33 -12.64 14.43
CA LYS A 100 -12.31 -12.71 12.96
C LYS A 100 -13.66 -13.18 12.44
N LYS A 101 -14.09 -12.57 11.35
CA LYS A 101 -15.35 -12.94 10.69
C LYS A 101 -15.10 -14.12 9.77
N GLU A 102 -15.87 -15.19 9.96
CA GLU A 102 -15.89 -16.38 9.10
C GLU A 102 -17.12 -16.34 8.16
N CYS A 103 -17.27 -15.23 7.43
CA CYS A 103 -18.37 -15.00 6.52
C CYS A 103 -17.89 -14.24 5.27
N LEU A 104 -18.65 -14.33 4.18
CA LEU A 104 -18.35 -13.62 2.94
C LEU A 104 -18.90 -12.20 3.01
N VAL A 105 -18.05 -11.20 2.74
CA VAL A 105 -18.44 -9.79 2.74
C VAL A 105 -19.26 -9.48 1.48
N PRO A 106 -20.55 -9.10 1.60
CA PRO A 106 -21.37 -8.84 0.43
C PRO A 106 -20.93 -7.56 -0.29
N PRO A 107 -21.09 -7.48 -1.63
CA PRO A 107 -21.02 -6.20 -2.33
C PRO A 107 -22.23 -5.31 -1.94
N PRO A 108 -22.15 -3.99 -2.18
CA PRO A 108 -23.29 -3.10 -1.98
C PRO A 108 -24.49 -3.49 -2.87
N ASP A 109 -25.69 -3.14 -2.43
CA ASP A 109 -26.90 -3.40 -3.20
C ASP A 109 -26.90 -2.67 -4.55
N GLY A 110 -27.18 -3.42 -5.62
CA GLY A 110 -27.08 -2.93 -6.99
C GLY A 110 -25.65 -2.70 -7.49
N TYR A 111 -24.65 -3.34 -6.88
CA TYR A 111 -23.25 -3.31 -7.35
C TYR A 111 -23.16 -3.59 -8.85
N LYS A 112 -22.32 -2.79 -9.53
CA LYS A 112 -22.00 -2.92 -10.94
C LYS A 112 -20.52 -3.22 -11.12
N LEU A 113 -20.19 -3.97 -12.17
CA LEU A 113 -18.80 -4.19 -12.53
C LEU A 113 -18.09 -2.84 -12.77
N PRO A 114 -16.85 -2.65 -12.28
CA PRO A 114 -16.14 -1.39 -12.45
C PRO A 114 -16.04 -0.98 -13.91
N ILE A 115 -16.11 0.33 -14.15
CA ILE A 115 -15.86 0.91 -15.47
C ILE A 115 -14.42 0.55 -15.86
N ARG A 116 -14.18 0.24 -17.15
CA ARG A 116 -12.85 -0.14 -17.63
C ARG A 116 -11.90 1.05 -17.65
N TRP A 117 -10.61 0.78 -17.45
CA TRP A 117 -9.55 1.76 -17.61
C TRP A 117 -9.42 2.14 -19.10
N PRO A 118 -9.13 3.40 -19.47
CA PRO A 118 -8.86 4.56 -18.62
C PRO A 118 -10.10 5.36 -18.19
N LYS A 119 -11.30 5.03 -18.68
CA LYS A 119 -12.53 5.79 -18.36
C LYS A 119 -12.81 5.84 -16.85
N SER A 120 -12.46 4.80 -16.13
CA SER A 120 -12.59 4.73 -14.66
C SER A 120 -11.77 5.76 -13.88
N ARG A 121 -10.89 6.50 -14.55
CA ARG A 121 -10.18 7.66 -13.98
C ARG A 121 -11.14 8.80 -13.68
N ASP A 122 -12.08 9.03 -14.60
CA ASP A 122 -12.92 10.22 -14.63
C ASP A 122 -14.34 9.92 -14.13
N GLU A 123 -14.72 8.63 -14.03
CA GLU A 123 -16.04 8.21 -13.57
C GLU A 123 -16.05 6.87 -12.80
N CYS A 124 -16.99 6.73 -11.87
CA CYS A 124 -17.30 5.45 -11.22
C CYS A 124 -18.81 5.29 -10.95
N TRP A 125 -19.26 4.07 -10.67
CA TRP A 125 -20.66 3.81 -10.35
C TRP A 125 -21.02 4.29 -8.95
N TYR A 126 -22.09 5.09 -8.83
CA TYR A 126 -22.65 5.51 -7.54
C TYR A 126 -22.95 4.31 -6.63
N ARG A 127 -23.56 3.26 -7.20
CA ARG A 127 -23.95 2.04 -6.48
C ARG A 127 -22.77 1.29 -5.86
N ASN A 128 -21.55 1.49 -6.34
CA ASN A 128 -20.37 0.86 -5.77
C ASN A 128 -19.85 1.61 -4.53
N VAL A 129 -20.25 2.87 -4.35
CA VAL A 129 -19.87 3.75 -3.23
C VAL A 129 -21.08 4.62 -2.83
N PRO A 130 -22.20 4.03 -2.34
CA PRO A 130 -23.50 4.72 -2.24
C PRO A 130 -23.58 5.70 -1.05
N TYR A 131 -22.74 6.73 -1.07
CA TYR A 131 -22.54 7.69 0.03
C TYR A 131 -22.78 9.13 -0.41
N ASP A 132 -24.04 9.59 -0.32
CA ASP A 132 -24.42 10.95 -0.70
C ASP A 132 -23.76 12.05 0.15
N TRP A 133 -23.33 11.74 1.38
CA TRP A 133 -22.72 12.71 2.28
C TRP A 133 -21.42 13.30 1.73
N ILE A 134 -20.68 12.54 0.90
CA ILE A 134 -19.40 12.98 0.31
C ILE A 134 -19.64 14.19 -0.59
N ASN A 135 -20.64 14.10 -1.47
CA ASN A 135 -21.03 15.18 -2.36
C ASN A 135 -21.57 16.38 -1.57
N LYS A 136 -22.30 16.16 -0.46
CA LYS A 136 -22.82 17.24 0.39
C LYS A 136 -21.73 17.99 1.15
N GLN A 137 -20.79 17.29 1.78
CA GLN A 137 -19.75 17.91 2.63
C GLN A 137 -18.68 18.66 1.83
N LYS A 138 -18.49 18.32 0.56
CA LYS A 138 -17.42 18.86 -0.28
C LYS A 138 -17.93 19.44 -1.60
N SER A 139 -19.21 19.76 -1.68
CA SER A 139 -19.86 20.32 -2.88
C SER A 139 -19.17 21.58 -3.40
N ASN A 140 -18.71 22.44 -2.49
CA ASN A 140 -17.98 23.67 -2.80
C ASN A 140 -16.60 23.45 -3.45
N GLN A 141 -16.09 22.22 -3.44
CA GLN A 141 -14.77 21.90 -3.98
C GLN A 141 -14.84 21.37 -5.41
N HIS A 142 -16.04 21.03 -5.91
CA HIS A 142 -16.28 20.47 -7.24
C HIS A 142 -15.36 19.29 -7.61
N TRP A 143 -14.84 18.52 -6.65
CA TRP A 143 -13.96 17.36 -6.94
C TRP A 143 -14.74 16.09 -7.28
N LEU A 144 -16.04 16.06 -6.95
CA LEU A 144 -16.96 14.95 -7.18
C LEU A 144 -18.33 15.50 -7.60
N VAL A 145 -18.89 15.00 -8.70
CA VAL A 145 -20.24 15.35 -9.15
C VAL A 145 -21.05 14.08 -9.36
N LYS A 146 -22.28 14.03 -8.87
CA LYS A 146 -23.19 12.90 -9.12
C LYS A 146 -24.06 13.21 -10.33
N GLU A 147 -23.94 12.41 -11.37
CA GLU A 147 -24.77 12.50 -12.59
C GLU A 147 -25.43 11.15 -12.87
N GLY A 148 -26.75 11.09 -12.68
CA GLY A 148 -27.51 9.85 -12.81
C GLY A 148 -26.98 8.75 -11.88
N GLU A 149 -26.52 7.66 -12.48
CA GLU A 149 -25.97 6.49 -11.77
C GLU A 149 -24.44 6.53 -11.57
N LYS A 150 -23.78 7.62 -11.97
CA LYS A 150 -22.33 7.77 -11.89
C LYS A 150 -21.91 8.90 -10.97
N PHE A 151 -20.75 8.73 -10.37
CA PHE A 151 -19.94 9.82 -9.89
C PHE A 151 -18.89 10.18 -10.93
N LEU A 152 -18.71 11.46 -11.17
CA LEU A 152 -17.70 12.04 -12.04
C LEU A 152 -16.65 12.77 -11.22
N PHE A 153 -15.39 12.67 -11.66
CA PHE A 153 -14.23 13.30 -11.05
C PHE A 153 -13.67 14.37 -12.00
N PRO A 154 -14.22 15.59 -12.01
CA PRO A 154 -13.79 16.65 -12.93
C PRO A 154 -12.39 17.22 -12.62
N GLY A 155 -11.67 16.67 -11.63
CA GLY A 155 -10.28 17.03 -11.31
C GLY A 155 -10.09 18.32 -10.51
N GLY A 156 -11.16 18.98 -10.09
CA GLY A 156 -11.15 20.17 -9.22
C GLY A 156 -10.91 19.85 -7.73
N GLY A 157 -10.75 20.88 -6.90
CA GLY A 157 -10.65 20.75 -5.44
C GLY A 157 -10.23 22.06 -4.77
N THR A 158 -10.46 22.23 -3.46
CA THR A 158 -10.02 23.46 -2.75
C THR A 158 -8.50 23.62 -2.72
N MET A 159 -7.75 22.52 -2.81
CA MET A 159 -6.29 22.54 -2.89
C MET A 159 -5.76 22.77 -4.32
N PHE A 160 -6.57 22.49 -5.34
CA PHE A 160 -6.17 22.56 -6.75
C PHE A 160 -7.18 23.39 -7.55
N PRO A 161 -7.19 24.72 -7.38
CA PRO A 161 -8.16 25.59 -8.06
C PRO A 161 -8.04 25.53 -9.60
N ASN A 162 -6.85 25.20 -10.11
CA ASN A 162 -6.58 25.02 -11.55
C ASN A 162 -6.52 23.53 -11.94
N GLY A 163 -7.07 22.64 -11.11
CA GLY A 163 -7.01 21.19 -11.28
C GLY A 163 -5.67 20.56 -10.88
N VAL A 164 -5.69 19.25 -10.65
CA VAL A 164 -4.50 18.50 -10.20
C VAL A 164 -3.37 18.50 -11.24
N SER A 165 -3.69 18.55 -12.53
CA SER A 165 -2.70 18.59 -13.61
C SER A 165 -1.80 19.82 -13.49
N SER A 166 -2.37 21.00 -13.22
CA SER A 166 -1.58 22.22 -13.01
C SER A 166 -0.61 22.11 -11.82
N TYR A 167 -0.98 21.39 -10.77
CA TYR A 167 -0.08 21.11 -9.64
C TYR A 167 1.04 20.15 -10.04
N VAL A 168 0.72 19.11 -10.82
CA VAL A 168 1.70 18.19 -11.37
C VAL A 168 2.70 18.91 -12.29
N ASP A 169 2.24 19.80 -13.16
CA ASP A 169 3.10 20.59 -14.04
C ASP A 169 4.06 21.48 -13.23
N LEU A 170 3.54 22.13 -12.18
CA LEU A 170 4.37 22.91 -11.26
C LEU A 170 5.40 22.05 -10.53
N MET A 171 5.04 20.83 -10.12
CA MET A 171 5.96 19.88 -9.51
C MET A 171 7.07 19.47 -10.48
N GLN A 172 6.73 19.21 -11.74
CA GLN A 172 7.68 18.86 -12.79
C GLN A 172 8.60 20.03 -13.19
N ASP A 173 8.13 21.28 -13.09
CA ASP A 173 8.96 22.48 -13.24
C ASP A 173 9.95 22.63 -12.08
N LEU A 174 9.48 22.33 -10.86
CA LEU A 174 10.29 22.42 -9.66
C LEU A 174 11.32 21.29 -9.54
N ILE A 175 11.01 20.11 -10.09
CA ILE A 175 11.81 18.88 -10.03
C ILE A 175 11.92 18.26 -11.43
N PRO A 176 12.87 18.73 -12.26
CA PRO A 176 13.05 18.22 -13.63
C PRO A 176 13.32 16.71 -13.70
N GLU A 177 13.87 16.10 -12.65
CA GLU A 177 14.13 14.66 -12.51
C GLU A 177 12.86 13.79 -12.48
N MET A 178 11.67 14.42 -12.41
CA MET A 178 10.39 13.74 -12.62
C MET A 178 10.14 13.39 -14.10
N LYS A 179 10.87 14.01 -15.04
CA LYS A 179 10.64 13.88 -16.49
C LYS A 179 11.52 12.83 -17.18
N ASP A 180 12.60 12.37 -16.53
CA ASP A 180 13.66 11.60 -17.19
C ASP A 180 13.84 10.16 -16.66
N GLY A 181 12.89 9.69 -15.84
CA GLY A 181 12.93 8.34 -15.25
C GLY A 181 13.87 8.20 -14.05
N THR A 182 14.50 9.29 -13.59
CA THR A 182 15.29 9.31 -12.35
C THR A 182 14.38 9.06 -11.14
N ILE A 183 13.28 9.80 -11.04
CA ILE A 183 12.24 9.57 -10.03
C ILE A 183 11.24 8.55 -10.56
N ARG A 184 11.06 7.44 -9.84
CA ARG A 184 10.12 6.37 -10.20
C ARG A 184 8.93 6.24 -9.25
N THR A 185 9.13 6.55 -7.99
CA THR A 185 8.17 6.30 -6.91
C THR A 185 8.00 7.59 -6.13
N ALA A 186 6.75 7.97 -5.93
CA ALA A 186 6.37 9.11 -5.10
C ALA A 186 5.38 8.65 -4.03
N ILE A 187 5.54 9.18 -2.82
CA ILE A 187 4.62 8.95 -1.72
C ILE A 187 3.97 10.30 -1.40
N ASP A 188 2.67 10.36 -1.58
CA ASP A 188 1.85 11.50 -1.21
C ASP A 188 1.36 11.31 0.24
N THR A 189 1.92 12.13 1.11
CA THR A 189 1.58 12.17 2.53
C THR A 189 0.64 13.36 2.72
N GLY A 190 -0.66 13.09 2.85
CA GLY A 190 -1.70 14.13 2.86
C GLY A 190 -1.52 15.25 3.89
N CYS A 191 -2.40 16.25 3.84
CA CYS A 191 -2.36 17.43 4.72
C CYS A 191 -2.39 17.03 6.20
N GLY A 192 -1.33 17.36 6.93
CA GLY A 192 -1.19 17.08 8.37
C GLY A 192 0.20 16.60 8.76
N VAL A 193 0.99 16.01 7.87
CA VAL A 193 2.29 15.44 8.31
C VAL A 193 3.27 16.48 8.88
N ALA A 194 3.19 17.74 8.43
CA ALA A 194 4.02 18.83 8.94
C ALA A 194 3.58 19.44 10.29
N SER A 195 2.35 19.16 10.77
CA SER A 195 1.78 19.80 11.97
C SER A 195 1.74 18.86 13.21
N TRP A 196 2.31 17.65 13.14
CA TRP A 196 1.97 16.56 14.05
C TRP A 196 3.22 15.88 14.64
N GLY A 197 3.29 15.74 15.97
CA GLY A 197 4.15 14.75 16.64
C GLY A 197 5.60 15.13 16.96
N GLY A 198 5.95 16.42 17.10
CA GLY A 198 7.27 16.82 17.59
C GLY A 198 8.44 16.39 16.69
N GLY A 199 8.23 16.34 15.37
CA GLY A 199 9.27 16.04 14.38
C GLY A 199 9.43 14.55 14.02
N VAL A 200 8.78 13.62 14.71
CA VAL A 200 9.00 12.17 14.53
C VAL A 200 8.63 11.66 13.13
N TYR A 201 7.58 12.20 12.50
CA TYR A 201 7.22 11.81 11.13
C TYR A 201 8.21 12.34 10.09
N LEU A 202 8.84 13.48 10.34
CA LEU A 202 9.89 13.99 9.46
C LEU A 202 11.15 13.13 9.55
N LEU A 203 11.42 12.54 10.71
CA LEU A 203 12.47 11.53 10.88
C LEU A 203 12.16 10.24 10.11
N GLU A 204 10.89 9.83 10.07
CA GLU A 204 10.46 8.70 9.24
C GLU A 204 10.58 9.02 7.74
N ILE A 205 10.22 10.23 7.31
CA ILE A 205 10.46 10.72 5.94
C ILE A 205 11.96 10.66 5.63
N HIS A 206 12.81 11.13 6.55
CA HIS A 206 14.25 11.03 6.40
C HIS A 206 14.71 9.57 6.29
N ARG A 207 14.14 8.62 7.04
CA ARG A 207 14.48 7.19 6.96
C ARG A 207 14.12 6.59 5.60
N ILE A 208 12.89 6.81 5.12
CA ILE A 208 12.38 6.19 3.88
C ILE A 208 12.90 6.86 2.60
N LEU A 209 13.27 8.13 2.68
CA LEU A 209 13.77 8.87 1.53
C LEU A 209 15.23 8.51 1.24
N ARG A 210 15.50 8.13 -0.01
CA ARG A 210 16.85 7.81 -0.50
C ARG A 210 17.74 9.06 -0.49
N PRO A 211 19.06 8.92 -0.33
CA PRO A 211 20.00 10.00 -0.62
C PRO A 211 19.79 10.53 -2.05
N GLY A 212 19.74 11.85 -2.22
CA GLY A 212 19.40 12.53 -3.47
C GLY A 212 17.91 12.64 -3.77
N GLY A 213 17.05 12.02 -2.96
CA GLY A 213 15.59 12.10 -3.08
C GLY A 213 15.03 13.44 -2.63
N PHE A 214 13.78 13.70 -3.00
CA PHE A 214 13.09 14.98 -2.77
C PHE A 214 11.96 14.81 -1.76
N TRP A 215 11.86 15.77 -0.83
CA TRP A 215 10.71 15.97 0.02
C TRP A 215 10.04 17.29 -0.35
N VAL A 216 8.71 17.27 -0.47
CA VAL A 216 7.94 18.39 -0.99
C VAL A 216 6.95 18.81 0.09
N LEU A 217 7.02 20.08 0.48
CA LEU A 217 6.07 20.69 1.39
C LEU A 217 5.22 21.69 0.63
N SER A 218 3.90 21.52 0.70
CA SER A 218 2.92 22.41 0.10
C SER A 218 2.02 23.02 1.17
N GLY A 219 1.91 24.35 1.19
CA GLY A 219 1.14 25.12 2.16
C GLY A 219 1.98 25.72 3.30
N PRO A 220 1.36 26.47 4.24
CA PRO A 220 2.07 27.12 5.33
C PRO A 220 2.92 26.13 6.15
N PRO A 221 4.12 26.54 6.62
CA PRO A 221 4.63 27.92 6.60
C PRO A 221 5.30 28.34 5.28
N VAL A 222 5.20 27.57 4.20
CA VAL A 222 5.65 28.02 2.88
C VAL A 222 4.77 29.18 2.39
N ASN A 223 5.40 30.23 1.84
CA ASN A 223 4.72 31.44 1.34
C ASN A 223 3.86 32.14 2.41
N TYR A 224 4.34 32.12 3.65
CA TYR A 224 3.65 32.71 4.81
C TYR A 224 3.32 34.19 4.59
N GLU A 225 4.10 34.93 3.80
CA GLU A 225 3.89 36.34 3.49
C GLU A 225 2.54 36.59 2.82
N ARG A 226 2.06 35.61 2.04
CA ARG A 226 0.78 35.68 1.30
C ARG A 226 -0.31 34.79 1.89
N ARG A 227 0.04 33.75 2.65
CA ARG A 227 -0.91 32.69 3.09
C ARG A 227 -1.16 32.60 4.61
N TRP A 228 -0.71 33.56 5.42
CA TRP A 228 -0.88 33.52 6.89
C TRP A 228 -2.33 33.59 7.40
N ARG A 229 -3.23 34.29 6.68
CA ARG A 229 -4.61 34.60 7.17
C ARG A 229 -5.53 33.37 7.28
N GLY A 230 -5.26 32.29 6.55
CA GLY A 230 -6.12 31.11 6.51
C GLY A 230 -6.06 30.22 7.77
N TRP A 231 -5.09 30.45 8.66
CA TRP A 231 -4.78 29.55 9.78
C TRP A 231 -4.91 30.20 11.17
N ASN A 232 -5.47 31.41 11.25
CA ASN A 232 -5.56 32.19 12.51
C ASN A 232 -4.20 32.35 13.22
N THR A 233 -3.14 32.60 12.44
CA THR A 233 -1.76 32.81 12.93
C THR A 233 -1.24 34.18 12.48
N THR A 234 -0.06 34.61 12.95
CA THR A 234 0.59 35.85 12.48
C THR A 234 1.75 35.54 11.52
N ILE A 235 2.19 36.55 10.78
CA ILE A 235 3.36 36.45 9.88
C ILE A 235 4.60 36.03 10.67
N GLU A 236 4.78 36.57 11.87
CA GLU A 236 5.92 36.31 12.74
C GLU A 236 5.95 34.87 13.23
N VAL A 237 4.79 34.32 13.62
CA VAL A 237 4.67 32.91 14.03
C VAL A 237 5.02 31.99 12.86
N GLN A 238 4.45 32.24 11.68
CA GLN A 238 4.70 31.41 10.50
C GLN A 238 6.15 31.52 10.02
N ARG A 239 6.77 32.71 10.12
CA ARG A 239 8.20 32.88 9.84
C ARG A 239 9.05 32.05 10.79
N ALA A 240 8.80 32.15 12.10
CA ALA A 240 9.55 31.41 13.11
C ALA A 240 9.39 29.88 12.93
N ASP A 241 8.18 29.43 12.56
CA ASP A 241 7.94 28.01 12.26
C ASP A 241 8.65 27.56 10.98
N TYR A 242 8.71 28.41 9.95
CA TYR A 242 9.51 28.14 8.76
C TYR A 242 11.00 28.03 9.10
N GLU A 243 11.56 29.00 9.82
CA GLU A 243 12.98 29.02 10.23
C GLU A 243 13.35 27.76 11.02
N LYS A 244 12.54 27.39 12.03
CA LYS A 244 12.73 26.13 12.79
C LYS A 244 12.70 24.90 11.90
N LEU A 245 11.80 24.87 10.92
CA LEU A 245 11.72 23.76 9.97
C LEU A 245 12.98 23.71 9.09
N GLN A 246 13.46 24.85 8.59
CA GLN A 246 14.69 24.94 7.81
C GLN A 246 15.90 24.45 8.62
N ASP A 247 16.01 24.86 9.89
CA ASP A 247 17.08 24.44 10.79
C ASP A 247 17.06 22.93 11.03
N LEU A 248 15.86 22.37 11.31
CA LEU A 248 15.69 20.94 11.51
C LEU A 248 16.03 20.13 10.25
N LEU A 249 15.58 20.58 9.07
CA LEU A 249 15.88 19.93 7.79
C LEU A 249 17.38 19.97 7.50
N THR A 250 18.01 21.12 7.70
CA THR A 250 19.46 21.31 7.53
C THR A 250 20.22 20.39 8.48
N SER A 251 19.77 20.25 9.73
CA SER A 251 20.41 19.36 10.69
C SER A 251 20.30 17.89 10.29
N MET A 252 19.24 17.51 9.58
CA MET A 252 19.02 16.18 8.98
C MET A 252 19.61 16.03 7.57
N CYS A 253 20.51 16.92 7.15
CA CYS A 253 21.16 16.84 5.84
C CYS A 253 20.20 16.98 4.65
N PHE A 254 19.23 17.90 4.76
CA PHE A 254 18.48 18.40 3.61
C PHE A 254 18.97 19.78 3.20
N GLU A 255 18.83 20.10 1.92
CA GLU A 255 19.00 21.45 1.38
C GLU A 255 17.74 21.89 0.63
N LEU A 256 17.48 23.20 0.60
CA LEU A 256 16.38 23.75 -0.19
C LEU A 256 16.77 23.66 -1.66
N TYR A 257 16.05 22.82 -2.41
CA TYR A 257 16.31 22.57 -3.82
C TYR A 257 15.63 23.61 -4.71
N ASN A 258 14.33 23.82 -4.50
CA ASN A 258 13.55 24.78 -5.29
C ASN A 258 12.32 25.26 -4.52
N LYS A 259 11.76 26.42 -4.90
CA LYS A 259 10.59 27.00 -4.23
C LYS A 259 9.80 27.88 -5.20
N LYS A 260 8.49 27.64 -5.32
CA LYS A 260 7.59 28.46 -6.15
C LYS A 260 6.18 28.44 -5.58
N GLY A 261 5.60 29.64 -5.39
CA GLY A 261 4.28 29.78 -4.78
C GLY A 261 4.24 29.12 -3.40
N ASP A 262 3.21 28.28 -3.19
CA ASP A 262 2.96 27.59 -1.92
C ASP A 262 3.81 26.30 -1.74
N ILE A 263 4.76 26.01 -2.65
CA ILE A 263 5.54 24.77 -2.65
C ILE A 263 7.03 25.06 -2.37
N ALA A 264 7.60 24.29 -1.45
CA ALA A 264 9.03 24.19 -1.19
C ALA A 264 9.51 22.75 -1.38
N VAL A 265 10.56 22.57 -2.18
CA VAL A 265 11.20 21.28 -2.45
C VAL A 265 12.53 21.24 -1.73
N TRP A 266 12.73 20.19 -0.96
CA TRP A 266 13.95 19.91 -0.20
C TRP A 266 14.60 18.65 -0.74
N GLN A 267 15.91 18.66 -0.94
CA GLN A 267 16.65 17.48 -1.39
C GLN A 267 17.48 16.91 -0.23
N LYS A 268 17.37 15.59 -0.02
CA LYS A 268 18.22 14.88 0.93
C LYS A 268 19.62 14.75 0.35
N LEU A 269 20.63 15.25 1.05
CA LEU A 269 22.00 15.24 0.58
C LEU A 269 22.54 13.80 0.44
N SER A 270 23.38 13.58 -0.57
CA SER A 270 24.15 12.35 -0.71
C SER A 270 25.56 12.46 -0.10
N ASP A 271 25.93 13.65 0.38
CA ASP A 271 27.26 13.91 0.94
C ASP A 271 27.42 13.29 2.33
N LYS A 272 28.43 12.42 2.45
CA LYS A 272 28.81 11.78 3.71
C LYS A 272 29.29 12.79 4.76
N SER A 273 29.81 13.95 4.36
CA SER A 273 30.35 14.95 5.28
C SER A 273 29.27 15.53 6.21
N CYS A 274 28.05 15.72 5.70
CA CYS A 274 26.95 16.22 6.51
C CYS A 274 26.58 15.23 7.62
N TYR A 275 26.49 13.93 7.27
CA TYR A 275 26.10 12.89 8.22
C TYR A 275 27.10 12.69 9.37
N LYS A 276 28.37 13.09 9.21
CA LYS A 276 29.35 13.08 10.31
C LYS A 276 28.94 13.97 11.48
N LYS A 277 28.18 15.05 11.22
CA LYS A 277 27.72 15.96 12.27
C LYS A 277 26.75 15.29 13.25
N LEU A 278 25.99 14.30 12.78
CA LEU A 278 25.06 13.50 13.59
C LEU A 278 25.77 12.60 14.60
N GLU A 279 27.09 12.39 14.46
CA GLU A 279 27.88 11.58 15.40
C GLU A 279 28.22 12.35 16.69
N ALA A 280 28.01 13.67 16.72
CA ALA A 280 28.24 14.46 17.92
C ALA A 280 27.17 14.17 18.99
N PRO A 281 27.54 13.98 20.28
CA PRO A 281 26.60 13.56 21.34
C PRO A 281 25.40 14.49 21.56
N ASP A 282 25.61 15.80 21.40
CA ASP A 282 24.59 16.82 21.65
C ASP A 282 23.85 17.26 20.37
N TYR A 283 24.04 16.55 19.26
CA TYR A 283 23.42 16.90 17.99
C TYR A 283 21.94 16.49 17.93
N TYR A 284 21.08 17.36 17.41
CA TYR A 284 19.65 17.09 17.26
C TYR A 284 19.21 17.15 15.79
N PRO A 285 18.48 16.13 15.28
CA PRO A 285 18.09 14.89 15.97
C PRO A 285 19.29 13.94 16.18
N PRO A 286 19.25 13.08 17.22
CA PRO A 286 20.33 12.13 17.47
C PRO A 286 20.43 11.08 16.35
N LYS A 287 21.62 10.54 16.13
CA LYS A 287 21.81 9.36 15.27
C LYS A 287 21.13 8.15 15.91
N CYS A 288 20.46 7.33 15.09
CA CYS A 288 19.93 6.05 15.57
C CYS A 288 21.08 5.10 15.96
N ASP A 289 20.89 4.34 17.04
CA ASP A 289 21.81 3.25 17.35
C ASP A 289 21.72 2.13 16.30
N ASP A 290 22.78 1.31 16.23
CA ASP A 290 22.87 0.15 15.34
C ASP A 290 22.14 -1.08 15.93
N GLY A 291 21.33 -0.90 16.98
CA GLY A 291 20.65 -1.99 17.69
C GLY A 291 19.45 -2.58 16.94
N ASN A 292 18.91 -1.85 15.97
CA ASN A 292 17.76 -2.28 15.15
C ASN A 292 18.08 -2.16 13.65
N GLU A 293 17.62 -3.14 12.88
CA GLU A 293 17.71 -3.15 11.41
C GLU A 293 16.88 -1.99 10.81
N PRO A 294 17.51 -1.03 10.10
CA PRO A 294 16.82 0.14 9.53
C PRO A 294 15.68 -0.17 8.55
N ASP A 295 15.73 -1.33 7.89
CA ASP A 295 14.69 -1.78 6.95
C ASP A 295 13.51 -2.48 7.66
N SER A 296 13.53 -2.62 8.98
CA SER A 296 12.39 -3.16 9.76
C SER A 296 11.19 -2.22 9.69
N ALA A 297 10.04 -2.73 9.26
CA ALA A 297 8.86 -1.90 9.01
C ALA A 297 7.52 -2.49 9.48
N TRP A 298 7.47 -3.75 9.96
CA TRP A 298 6.24 -4.37 10.45
C TRP A 298 6.21 -4.36 11.99
N TYR A 299 5.18 -3.75 12.58
CA TYR A 299 5.05 -3.53 14.03
C TYR A 299 6.31 -2.97 14.72
N THR A 300 7.08 -2.17 13.99
CA THR A 300 8.31 -1.53 14.49
C THR A 300 8.00 -0.08 14.89
N PRO A 301 8.23 0.33 16.15
CA PRO A 301 7.99 1.71 16.58
C PRO A 301 8.86 2.71 15.83
N ILE A 302 8.27 3.84 15.40
CA ILE A 302 9.03 4.95 14.82
C ILE A 302 9.94 5.54 15.90
N ARG A 303 11.21 5.75 15.57
CA ARG A 303 12.23 6.26 16.49
C ARG A 303 12.47 7.75 16.28
N PRO A 304 12.64 8.54 17.36
CA PRO A 304 12.99 9.95 17.26
C PRO A 304 14.50 10.14 17.00
N CYS A 305 15.04 9.51 15.96
CA CYS A 305 16.45 9.59 15.57
C CYS A 305 16.60 9.58 14.03
N ALA A 306 17.75 10.07 13.54
CA ALA A 306 18.08 10.07 12.12
C ALA A 306 18.95 8.86 11.75
N VAL A 307 18.58 8.16 10.68
CA VAL A 307 19.34 7.02 10.12
C VAL A 307 20.37 7.52 9.10
N THR A 308 21.64 7.18 9.30
CA THR A 308 22.71 7.53 8.36
C THR A 308 22.77 6.54 7.20
N PRO A 309 22.95 6.99 5.94
CA PRO A 309 23.14 6.08 4.81
C PRO A 309 24.34 5.15 5.02
N ASN A 310 24.13 3.85 4.83
CA ASN A 310 25.19 2.86 4.99
C ASN A 310 26.31 3.11 3.96
N PRO A 311 27.57 3.29 4.39
CA PRO A 311 28.67 3.67 3.52
C PRO A 311 29.11 2.58 2.53
N TYR A 312 28.73 1.31 2.77
CA TYR A 312 29.04 0.18 1.90
C TYR A 312 28.30 0.26 0.57
N TYR A 313 27.09 0.83 0.57
CA TYR A 313 26.32 0.99 -0.66
C TYR A 313 26.75 2.25 -1.41
N LYS A 314 27.27 2.05 -2.62
CA LYS A 314 27.73 3.12 -3.50
C LYS A 314 26.63 3.58 -4.45
N ARG A 315 25.64 2.75 -4.77
CA ARG A 315 24.64 2.96 -5.83
C ARG A 315 23.19 3.11 -5.35
N ILE A 316 22.94 3.33 -4.05
CA ILE A 316 21.57 3.54 -3.53
C ILE A 316 21.05 4.98 -3.75
N ALA A 317 21.98 5.94 -3.90
CA ALA A 317 21.64 7.33 -4.15
C ALA A 317 20.87 7.48 -5.47
N LEU A 318 19.88 8.37 -5.49
CA LEU A 318 18.94 8.55 -6.60
C LEU A 318 19.64 8.72 -7.95
N THR A 319 20.70 9.52 -8.01
CA THR A 319 21.47 9.82 -9.22
C THR A 319 22.37 8.68 -9.72
N LYS A 320 22.56 7.63 -8.92
CA LYS A 320 23.44 6.50 -9.23
C LYS A 320 22.70 5.22 -9.58
N LEU A 321 21.38 5.22 -9.40
CA LEU A 321 20.54 4.10 -9.82
C LEU A 321 20.47 4.06 -11.35
N ALA A 322 20.30 2.86 -11.91
CA ALA A 322 19.92 2.73 -13.30
C ALA A 322 18.60 3.47 -13.53
N LYS A 323 18.45 4.12 -14.69
CA LYS A 323 17.21 4.82 -15.01
C LYS A 323 16.10 3.83 -15.26
N TRP A 324 14.86 4.31 -15.17
CA TRP A 324 13.72 3.53 -15.61
C TRP A 324 13.73 3.40 -17.15
N PRO A 325 13.41 2.24 -17.75
CA PRO A 325 13.02 0.96 -17.13
C PRO A 325 14.18 -0.02 -16.86
N GLU A 326 15.42 0.32 -17.20
CA GLU A 326 16.60 -0.56 -17.09
C GLU A 326 16.78 -1.15 -15.69
N ARG A 327 16.46 -0.36 -14.66
CA ARG A 327 16.51 -0.79 -13.25
C ARG A 327 15.68 -2.04 -12.91
N LEU A 328 14.70 -2.43 -13.73
CA LEU A 328 13.97 -3.68 -13.56
C LEU A 328 14.87 -4.91 -13.69
N ASN A 329 15.95 -4.81 -14.47
CA ASN A 329 16.82 -5.93 -14.83
C ASN A 329 18.23 -5.82 -14.23
N VAL A 330 18.52 -4.75 -13.49
CA VAL A 330 19.80 -4.54 -12.82
C VAL A 330 19.70 -5.00 -11.37
N ALA A 331 20.52 -5.99 -11.00
CA ALA A 331 20.61 -6.47 -9.61
C ALA A 331 21.12 -5.34 -8.68
N PRO A 332 20.35 -4.95 -7.64
CA PRO A 332 20.76 -3.87 -6.75
C PRO A 332 21.78 -4.32 -5.70
N GLU A 333 22.48 -3.37 -5.08
CA GLU A 333 23.49 -3.68 -4.06
C GLU A 333 22.88 -4.30 -2.78
N ARG A 334 21.66 -3.90 -2.41
CA ARG A 334 20.97 -4.48 -1.24
C ARG A 334 20.53 -5.93 -1.43
N LEU A 335 20.65 -6.46 -2.63
CA LEU A 335 20.43 -7.88 -2.89
C LEU A 335 21.39 -8.77 -2.08
N TYR A 336 22.60 -8.30 -1.80
CA TYR A 336 23.61 -9.08 -1.08
C TYR A 336 23.36 -9.19 0.42
N ASP A 337 22.48 -8.36 0.98
CA ASP A 337 22.04 -8.45 2.38
C ASP A 337 20.90 -9.46 2.57
N VAL A 338 20.20 -9.78 1.48
CA VAL A 338 19.20 -10.84 1.46
C VAL A 338 19.92 -12.18 1.59
N ARG A 339 19.55 -12.99 2.59
CA ARG A 339 20.06 -14.35 2.73
C ARG A 339 19.81 -15.15 1.44
N GLY A 340 20.90 -15.62 0.80
CA GLY A 340 20.83 -16.34 -0.48
C GLY A 340 20.68 -15.45 -1.71
N GLY A 341 20.69 -14.13 -1.54
CA GLY A 341 20.65 -13.16 -2.62
C GLY A 341 21.97 -13.13 -3.40
N SER A 342 21.86 -13.23 -4.73
CA SER A 342 23.00 -13.11 -5.63
C SER A 342 22.53 -12.60 -7.00
N SER A 343 23.44 -11.99 -7.77
CA SER A 343 23.12 -11.52 -9.12
C SER A 343 22.61 -12.65 -10.02
N ASP A 344 23.12 -13.88 -9.85
CA ASP A 344 22.68 -15.03 -10.62
C ASP A 344 21.28 -15.49 -10.20
N ALA A 345 20.98 -15.54 -8.89
CA ALA A 345 19.63 -15.84 -8.41
C ALA A 345 18.61 -14.81 -8.91
N PHE A 346 18.97 -13.53 -8.95
CA PHE A 346 18.11 -12.47 -9.49
C PHE A 346 17.87 -12.64 -11.01
N LYS A 347 18.91 -12.94 -11.79
CA LYS A 347 18.77 -13.21 -13.23
C LYS A 347 17.93 -14.46 -13.50
N GLN A 348 18.07 -15.49 -12.68
CA GLN A 348 17.24 -16.71 -12.76
C GLN A 348 15.78 -16.40 -12.47
N ASP A 349 15.49 -15.61 -11.44
CA ASP A 349 14.11 -15.16 -11.12
C ASP A 349 13.50 -14.39 -12.28
N ASN A 350 14.22 -13.45 -12.90
CA ASN A 350 13.73 -12.71 -14.07
C ASN A 350 13.39 -13.65 -15.24
N LYS A 351 14.30 -14.55 -15.62
CA LYS A 351 14.07 -15.52 -16.70
C LYS A 351 12.87 -16.43 -16.41
N LYS A 352 12.75 -16.90 -15.17
CA LYS A 352 11.61 -17.69 -14.68
C LYS A 352 10.30 -16.94 -14.92
N TRP A 353 10.22 -15.67 -14.52
CA TRP A 353 9.00 -14.87 -14.65
C TRP A 353 8.68 -14.48 -16.09
N GLU A 354 9.68 -14.26 -16.96
CA GLU A 354 9.45 -14.03 -18.39
C GLU A 354 8.72 -15.22 -19.05
N VAL A 355 9.12 -16.45 -18.72
CA VAL A 355 8.47 -17.67 -19.25
C VAL A 355 7.06 -17.82 -18.67
N ARG A 356 6.92 -17.69 -17.35
CA ARG A 356 5.63 -17.85 -16.67
C ARG A 356 4.61 -16.79 -17.06
N ALA A 357 5.03 -15.54 -17.21
CA ALA A 357 4.14 -14.46 -17.64
C ALA A 357 3.54 -14.73 -19.02
N LYS A 358 4.34 -15.25 -19.97
CA LYS A 358 3.85 -15.67 -21.29
C LYS A 358 2.83 -16.81 -21.17
N HIS A 359 3.12 -17.81 -20.34
CA HIS A 359 2.20 -18.93 -20.10
C HIS A 359 0.88 -18.47 -19.48
N TYR A 360 0.94 -17.59 -18.48
CA TYR A 360 -0.26 -17.05 -17.81
C TYR A 360 -1.15 -16.25 -18.76
N LYS A 361 -0.57 -15.47 -19.68
CA LYS A 361 -1.33 -14.78 -20.72
C LYS A 361 -2.08 -15.75 -21.63
N ASN A 362 -1.50 -16.91 -21.93
CA ASN A 362 -2.15 -17.93 -22.74
C ASN A 362 -3.33 -18.58 -21.99
N LEU A 363 -3.16 -18.87 -20.69
CA LEU A 363 -4.20 -19.50 -19.86
C LEU A 363 -5.33 -18.54 -19.48
N LEU A 364 -5.01 -17.25 -19.35
CA LEU A 364 -5.95 -16.19 -19.00
C LEU A 364 -5.76 -15.01 -19.97
N PRO A 365 -6.43 -15.02 -21.14
CA PRO A 365 -6.28 -13.98 -22.15
C PRO A 365 -6.63 -12.56 -21.69
N ALA A 366 -7.45 -12.43 -20.64
CA ALA A 366 -7.75 -11.13 -20.01
C ALA A 366 -6.49 -10.49 -19.37
N LEU A 367 -5.49 -11.27 -18.98
CA LEU A 367 -4.27 -10.78 -18.38
C LEU A 367 -3.39 -10.08 -19.42
N GLY A 368 -3.18 -8.77 -19.23
CA GLY A 368 -2.49 -7.92 -20.20
C GLY A 368 -3.41 -7.07 -21.06
N THR A 369 -4.72 -7.11 -20.81
CA THR A 369 -5.73 -6.21 -21.40
C THR A 369 -6.19 -5.17 -20.37
N ASP A 370 -7.09 -4.27 -20.76
CA ASP A 370 -7.76 -3.32 -19.85
C ASP A 370 -8.77 -3.98 -18.90
N GLU A 371 -9.00 -5.29 -19.03
CA GLU A 371 -9.87 -6.05 -18.14
C GLU A 371 -9.29 -6.30 -16.75
N ILE A 372 -7.97 -6.41 -16.65
CA ILE A 372 -7.23 -6.66 -15.40
C ILE A 372 -6.24 -5.52 -15.20
N ARG A 373 -6.49 -4.66 -14.22
CA ARG A 373 -5.69 -3.46 -13.97
C ARG A 373 -4.97 -3.51 -12.63
N ASN A 374 -5.70 -3.84 -11.57
CA ASN A 374 -5.21 -3.85 -10.19
C ASN A 374 -4.79 -5.27 -9.82
N VAL A 375 -3.48 -5.55 -9.79
CA VAL A 375 -2.95 -6.86 -9.48
C VAL A 375 -2.22 -6.84 -8.13
N MET A 376 -2.31 -7.93 -7.38
CA MET A 376 -1.50 -8.14 -6.18
C MET A 376 -0.71 -9.43 -6.35
N ASP A 377 0.61 -9.34 -6.23
CA ASP A 377 1.49 -10.50 -6.05
C ASP A 377 1.67 -10.71 -4.54
N MET A 378 0.99 -11.72 -4.01
CA MET A 378 0.83 -11.89 -2.56
C MET A 378 2.08 -12.45 -1.86
N ASN A 379 3.03 -13.00 -2.62
CA ASN A 379 4.25 -13.60 -2.10
C ASN A 379 5.43 -13.34 -3.03
N THR A 380 5.74 -12.06 -3.26
CA THR A 380 6.84 -11.68 -4.13
C THR A 380 8.19 -12.02 -3.48
N LEU A 381 9.13 -12.51 -4.30
CA LEU A 381 10.55 -12.53 -3.94
C LEU A 381 11.19 -11.20 -4.33
N TYR A 382 11.70 -11.08 -5.56
CA TYR A 382 12.38 -9.86 -6.04
C TYR A 382 11.49 -8.92 -6.87
N GLY A 383 10.19 -9.18 -7.00
CA GLY A 383 9.27 -8.44 -7.86
C GLY A 383 9.32 -8.87 -9.33
N GLY A 384 9.79 -10.08 -9.61
CA GLY A 384 9.96 -10.59 -10.98
C GLY A 384 8.64 -10.74 -11.73
N PHE A 385 7.55 -11.13 -11.05
CA PHE A 385 6.20 -11.15 -11.64
C PHE A 385 5.81 -9.74 -12.14
N ALA A 386 5.93 -8.72 -11.29
CA ALA A 386 5.60 -7.34 -11.66
C ALA A 386 6.48 -6.82 -12.81
N ALA A 387 7.77 -7.14 -12.80
CA ALA A 387 8.67 -6.75 -13.87
C ALA A 387 8.31 -7.40 -15.21
N ALA A 388 7.89 -8.67 -15.22
CA ALA A 388 7.51 -9.38 -16.44
C ALA A 388 6.21 -8.85 -17.08
N PHE A 389 5.38 -8.14 -16.31
CA PHE A 389 4.15 -7.50 -16.78
C PHE A 389 4.28 -5.98 -16.91
N ILE A 390 5.49 -5.41 -16.95
CA ILE A 390 5.63 -3.96 -16.88
C ILE A 390 5.02 -3.21 -18.07
N ASP A 391 5.05 -3.82 -19.26
CA ASP A 391 4.50 -3.24 -20.49
C ASP A 391 2.99 -3.50 -20.63
N ALA A 392 2.39 -4.27 -19.71
CA ALA A 392 0.95 -4.46 -19.70
C ALA A 392 0.25 -3.25 -19.05
N PRO A 393 -1.01 -2.95 -19.42
CA PRO A 393 -1.78 -1.84 -18.84
C PRO A 393 -2.27 -2.14 -17.41
N LEU A 394 -1.43 -2.76 -16.57
CA LEU A 394 -1.72 -3.18 -15.21
C LEU A 394 -0.66 -2.67 -14.25
N TRP A 395 -0.95 -2.72 -12.95
CA TRP A 395 0.03 -2.44 -11.91
C TRP A 395 -0.02 -3.56 -10.87
N VAL A 396 1.11 -3.81 -10.22
CA VAL A 396 1.24 -4.91 -9.25
C VAL A 396 1.62 -4.35 -7.89
N MET A 397 0.80 -4.63 -6.86
CA MET A 397 1.21 -4.54 -5.46
C MET A 397 2.07 -5.75 -5.13
N ASN A 398 3.37 -5.54 -4.91
CA ASN A 398 4.28 -6.61 -4.49
C ASN A 398 4.22 -6.76 -2.97
N VAL A 399 3.72 -7.88 -2.46
CA VAL A 399 3.66 -8.16 -1.02
C VAL A 399 4.78 -9.11 -0.61
N VAL A 400 5.61 -8.68 0.35
CA VAL A 400 6.63 -9.51 1.00
C VAL A 400 6.11 -9.90 2.39
N SER A 401 6.16 -11.19 2.73
CA SER A 401 5.76 -11.64 4.07
C SER A 401 6.70 -11.06 5.13
N SER A 402 6.15 -10.54 6.22
CA SER A 402 6.95 -10.04 7.37
C SER A 402 7.75 -11.14 8.09
N TYR A 403 7.52 -12.41 7.75
CA TYR A 403 8.19 -13.58 8.33
C TYR A 403 9.13 -14.28 7.33
N SER A 404 9.21 -13.75 6.11
CA SER A 404 10.11 -14.23 5.06
C SER A 404 11.42 -13.42 5.02
N ALA A 405 12.35 -13.80 4.13
CA ALA A 405 13.55 -12.98 3.89
C ALA A 405 13.13 -11.57 3.43
N ASN A 406 13.75 -10.54 4.02
CA ASN A 406 13.45 -9.15 3.67
C ASN A 406 13.97 -8.81 2.27
N THR A 407 13.14 -9.02 1.25
CA THR A 407 13.44 -8.69 -0.15
C THR A 407 12.80 -7.39 -0.60
N LEU A 408 12.06 -6.69 0.26
CA LEU A 408 11.28 -5.52 -0.12
C LEU A 408 12.17 -4.36 -0.57
N SER A 409 13.37 -4.23 0.01
CA SER A 409 14.38 -3.24 -0.40
C SER A 409 14.82 -3.44 -1.87
N VAL A 410 14.90 -4.70 -2.33
CA VAL A 410 15.19 -5.08 -3.72
C VAL A 410 14.04 -4.68 -4.65
N VAL A 411 12.79 -4.92 -4.25
CA VAL A 411 11.59 -4.49 -5.00
C VAL A 411 11.61 -2.98 -5.21
N TYR A 412 11.90 -2.20 -4.16
CA TYR A 412 12.00 -0.74 -4.27
C TYR A 412 13.21 -0.29 -5.11
N ASP A 413 14.33 -1.02 -5.10
CA ASP A 413 15.48 -0.71 -5.94
C ASP A 413 15.19 -0.91 -7.43
N ARG A 414 14.34 -1.89 -7.77
CA ARG A 414 13.80 -2.05 -9.13
C ARG A 414 12.80 -0.96 -9.53
N GLY A 415 12.42 -0.08 -8.60
CA GLY A 415 11.43 0.98 -8.85
C GLY A 415 9.99 0.46 -8.87
N LEU A 416 9.75 -0.71 -8.30
CA LEU A 416 8.42 -1.30 -8.14
C LEU A 416 7.81 -0.86 -6.80
N ILE A 417 6.48 -0.89 -6.72
CA ILE A 417 5.76 -0.64 -5.46
C ILE A 417 5.54 -1.96 -4.72
N GLY A 418 5.60 -1.89 -3.39
CA GLY A 418 5.39 -3.06 -2.56
C GLY A 418 5.20 -2.72 -1.09
N THR A 419 4.85 -3.72 -0.30
CA THR A 419 4.59 -3.59 1.13
C THR A 419 4.92 -4.87 1.88
N PHE A 420 5.18 -4.75 3.19
CA PHE A 420 5.16 -5.89 4.08
C PHE A 420 3.74 -6.25 4.46
N HIS A 421 3.51 -7.54 4.67
CA HIS A 421 2.26 -7.99 5.27
C HIS A 421 2.42 -9.29 6.04
N ASP A 422 1.67 -9.41 7.14
CA ASP A 422 1.38 -10.68 7.77
C ASP A 422 0.01 -11.19 7.29
N TRP A 423 0.02 -12.25 6.47
CA TRP A 423 -1.20 -12.87 5.94
C TRP A 423 -2.09 -13.52 7.00
N CYS A 424 -1.62 -13.65 8.24
CA CYS A 424 -2.44 -14.00 9.39
C CYS A 424 -3.28 -12.83 9.91
N GLU A 425 -3.15 -11.63 9.33
CA GLU A 425 -3.93 -10.44 9.64
C GLU A 425 -4.64 -9.92 8.37
N ALA A 426 -5.60 -9.01 8.53
CA ALA A 426 -6.25 -8.43 7.36
C ALA A 426 -5.35 -7.38 6.69
N PHE A 427 -5.36 -7.35 5.37
CA PHE A 427 -4.63 -6.40 4.53
C PHE A 427 -5.27 -5.02 4.63
N SER A 428 -4.44 -3.98 4.71
CA SER A 428 -4.88 -2.58 4.87
C SER A 428 -5.41 -1.99 3.55
N THR A 429 -6.53 -2.54 3.07
CA THR A 429 -7.23 -2.11 1.86
C THR A 429 -8.75 -2.30 1.99
N TYR A 430 -9.51 -1.58 1.18
CA TYR A 430 -10.96 -1.75 1.10
C TYR A 430 -11.33 -3.08 0.42
N PRO A 431 -12.51 -3.64 0.73
CA PRO A 431 -13.00 -4.79 -0.02
C PRO A 431 -13.07 -4.50 -1.52
N ARG A 432 -12.87 -5.53 -2.36
CA ARG A 432 -13.02 -5.45 -3.83
C ARG A 432 -12.09 -4.42 -4.48
N THR A 433 -10.83 -4.41 -4.07
CA THR A 433 -9.80 -3.48 -4.59
C THR A 433 -9.06 -4.05 -5.81
N TYR A 434 -8.79 -5.36 -5.82
CA TYR A 434 -7.96 -6.01 -6.83
C TYR A 434 -8.79 -6.78 -7.85
N ASP A 435 -8.35 -6.76 -9.11
CA ASP A 435 -8.92 -7.52 -10.22
C ASP A 435 -8.27 -8.91 -10.31
N LEU A 436 -7.00 -9.02 -9.91
CA LEU A 436 -6.27 -10.29 -9.87
C LEU A 436 -5.40 -10.43 -8.61
N LEU A 437 -5.48 -11.59 -7.97
CA LEU A 437 -4.56 -12.03 -6.93
C LEU A 437 -3.66 -13.13 -7.47
N HIS A 438 -2.35 -13.00 -7.29
CA HIS A 438 -1.36 -13.99 -7.68
C HIS A 438 -0.66 -14.54 -6.44
N LEU A 439 -0.52 -15.86 -6.38
CA LEU A 439 0.13 -16.60 -5.30
C LEU A 439 1.08 -17.65 -5.87
N ASP A 440 2.36 -17.59 -5.51
CA ASP A 440 3.38 -18.61 -5.80
C ASP A 440 3.98 -19.09 -4.46
N GLY A 441 3.55 -20.27 -4.00
CA GLY A 441 4.07 -20.91 -2.79
C GLY A 441 3.78 -20.21 -1.45
N LEU A 442 2.73 -19.39 -1.38
CA LEU A 442 2.34 -18.68 -0.15
C LEU A 442 1.96 -19.64 0.98
N PHE A 443 1.06 -20.60 0.72
CA PHE A 443 0.61 -21.55 1.73
C PHE A 443 1.71 -22.53 2.11
N THR A 444 2.53 -22.92 1.14
CA THR A 444 3.74 -23.70 1.42
C THR A 444 4.68 -22.97 2.38
N ALA A 445 4.79 -21.65 2.29
CA ALA A 445 5.62 -20.84 3.18
C ALA A 445 4.98 -20.54 4.55
N GLU A 446 3.67 -20.27 4.61
CA GLU A 446 3.02 -19.64 5.77
C GLU A 446 1.98 -20.53 6.50
N SER A 447 1.65 -21.72 5.98
CA SER A 447 0.53 -22.57 6.48
C SER A 447 0.66 -23.01 7.95
N ASN A 448 1.86 -23.00 8.51
CA ASN A 448 2.11 -23.32 9.92
C ASN A 448 1.74 -22.17 10.88
N ARG A 449 1.52 -20.95 10.38
CA ARG A 449 1.28 -19.76 11.22
C ARG A 449 -0.20 -19.49 11.44
N CYS A 450 -1.04 -19.72 10.44
CA CYS A 450 -2.49 -19.55 10.56
C CYS A 450 -3.25 -20.43 9.57
N GLU A 451 -4.52 -20.68 9.89
CA GLU A 451 -5.37 -21.50 9.05
C GLU A 451 -5.61 -20.87 7.68
N MET A 452 -5.44 -21.68 6.64
CA MET A 452 -5.66 -21.32 5.23
C MET A 452 -7.00 -20.63 4.97
N LYS A 453 -8.06 -21.03 5.69
CA LYS A 453 -9.40 -20.46 5.54
C LYS A 453 -9.42 -18.95 5.79
N TYR A 454 -8.61 -18.43 6.72
CA TYR A 454 -8.59 -17.00 7.03
C TYR A 454 -7.89 -16.19 5.95
N VAL A 455 -6.81 -16.73 5.37
CA VAL A 455 -6.11 -16.10 4.23
C VAL A 455 -7.04 -16.09 3.01
N LEU A 456 -7.74 -17.19 2.73
CA LEU A 456 -8.69 -17.29 1.62
C LEU A 456 -9.89 -16.35 1.79
N LEU A 457 -10.42 -16.17 3.01
CA LEU A 457 -11.46 -15.18 3.30
C LEU A 457 -10.96 -13.74 3.11
N GLU A 458 -9.70 -13.46 3.45
CA GLU A 458 -9.10 -12.15 3.19
C GLU A 458 -8.92 -11.91 1.68
N MET A 459 -8.48 -12.94 0.93
CA MET A 459 -8.45 -12.93 -0.53
C MET A 459 -9.83 -12.64 -1.12
N ASP A 460 -10.88 -13.30 -0.61
CA ASP A 460 -12.26 -13.04 -1.02
C ASP A 460 -12.67 -11.59 -0.74
N ARG A 461 -12.35 -11.05 0.44
CA ARG A 461 -12.69 -9.68 0.80
C ARG A 461 -12.07 -8.67 -0.19
N ILE A 462 -10.79 -8.83 -0.53
CA ILE A 462 -10.06 -7.83 -1.33
C ILE A 462 -10.20 -8.03 -2.85
N LEU A 463 -10.57 -9.22 -3.32
CA LEU A 463 -10.82 -9.53 -4.72
C LEU A 463 -12.19 -9.02 -5.18
N ARG A 464 -12.24 -8.39 -6.35
CA ARG A 464 -13.49 -7.93 -6.98
C ARG A 464 -14.35 -9.09 -7.45
N PRO A 465 -15.68 -8.95 -7.47
CA PRO A 465 -16.54 -9.86 -8.23
C PRO A 465 -16.07 -9.93 -9.69
N ASN A 466 -16.09 -11.14 -10.26
CA ASN A 466 -15.52 -11.52 -11.56
C ASN A 466 -13.99 -11.39 -11.68
N GLY A 467 -13.30 -11.01 -10.61
CA GLY A 467 -11.84 -11.01 -10.54
C GLY A 467 -11.28 -12.43 -10.45
N TYR A 468 -9.98 -12.55 -10.72
CA TYR A 468 -9.28 -13.83 -10.82
C TYR A 468 -8.29 -14.05 -9.68
N ALA A 469 -8.06 -15.31 -9.34
CA ALA A 469 -6.91 -15.73 -8.55
C ALA A 469 -6.09 -16.76 -9.34
N LEU A 470 -4.80 -16.48 -9.51
CA LEU A 470 -3.81 -17.40 -10.09
C LEU A 470 -3.00 -18.00 -8.95
N ILE A 471 -3.16 -19.30 -8.72
CA ILE A 471 -2.62 -19.99 -7.54
C ILE A 471 -1.70 -21.12 -7.97
N ARG A 472 -0.41 -20.94 -7.69
CA ARG A 472 0.64 -21.94 -7.85
C ARG A 472 1.10 -22.42 -6.47
N GLU A 473 0.74 -23.65 -6.12
CA GLU A 473 1.02 -24.25 -4.81
C GLU A 473 1.42 -25.72 -4.94
N SER A 474 1.96 -26.29 -3.87
CA SER A 474 2.19 -27.72 -3.79
C SER A 474 0.86 -28.49 -3.90
N SER A 475 0.92 -29.70 -4.47
CA SER A 475 -0.23 -30.58 -4.65
C SER A 475 -1.01 -30.84 -3.35
N TYR A 476 -0.32 -30.80 -2.21
CA TYR A 476 -0.90 -30.92 -0.87
C TYR A 476 -1.99 -29.89 -0.58
N PHE A 477 -1.81 -28.64 -1.01
CA PHE A 477 -2.79 -27.56 -0.73
C PHE A 477 -3.87 -27.44 -1.79
N MET A 478 -3.61 -27.87 -3.02
CA MET A 478 -4.49 -27.62 -4.18
C MET A 478 -5.93 -28.10 -3.98
N ASP A 479 -6.13 -29.30 -3.43
CA ASP A 479 -7.47 -29.85 -3.21
C ASP A 479 -8.22 -29.13 -2.07
N SER A 480 -7.49 -28.75 -1.02
CA SER A 480 -8.05 -27.96 0.09
C SER A 480 -8.46 -26.56 -0.37
N ILE A 481 -7.61 -25.89 -1.15
CA ILE A 481 -7.91 -24.58 -1.74
C ILE A 481 -9.15 -24.68 -2.63
N THR A 482 -9.22 -25.68 -3.50
CA THR A 482 -10.36 -25.89 -4.41
C THR A 482 -11.66 -26.08 -3.63
N ALA A 483 -11.64 -26.89 -2.56
CA ALA A 483 -12.81 -27.14 -1.73
C ALA A 483 -13.28 -25.89 -0.97
N ILE A 484 -12.36 -25.11 -0.39
CA ILE A 484 -12.69 -23.86 0.31
C ILE A 484 -13.19 -22.81 -0.69
N ALA A 485 -12.52 -22.66 -1.84
CA ALA A 485 -12.90 -21.72 -2.90
C ALA A 485 -14.33 -21.98 -3.39
N LYS A 486 -14.73 -23.25 -3.57
CA LYS A 486 -16.11 -23.62 -3.88
C LYS A 486 -17.09 -23.13 -2.80
N GLY A 487 -16.73 -23.25 -1.53
CA GLY A 487 -17.49 -22.72 -0.39
C GLY A 487 -17.60 -21.19 -0.35
N MET A 488 -16.63 -20.49 -0.94
CA MET A 488 -16.61 -19.03 -1.08
C MET A 488 -17.35 -18.54 -2.34
N LYS A 489 -18.04 -19.43 -3.06
CA LYS A 489 -18.71 -19.13 -4.35
C LYS A 489 -17.70 -18.74 -5.45
N TRP A 490 -16.52 -19.37 -5.47
CA TRP A 490 -15.55 -19.24 -6.56
C TRP A 490 -15.65 -20.44 -7.50
N GLU A 491 -15.42 -20.19 -8.79
CA GLU A 491 -15.29 -21.24 -9.81
C GLU A 491 -13.82 -21.42 -10.14
N CYS A 492 -13.30 -22.64 -9.97
CA CYS A 492 -11.89 -22.93 -10.18
C CYS A 492 -11.69 -24.03 -11.23
N ARG A 493 -10.66 -23.87 -12.05
CA ARG A 493 -10.17 -24.89 -12.98
C ARG A 493 -8.67 -25.13 -12.79
N LYS A 494 -8.25 -26.39 -12.94
CA LYS A 494 -6.84 -26.79 -12.91
C LYS A 494 -6.30 -26.76 -14.34
N GLU A 495 -5.16 -26.13 -14.54
CA GLU A 495 -4.47 -26.05 -15.83
C GLU A 495 -3.04 -26.56 -15.66
N ASN A 496 -2.45 -27.05 -16.76
CA ASN A 496 -1.06 -27.48 -16.76
C ASN A 496 -0.11 -26.27 -16.61
N MET A 497 1.01 -26.48 -15.94
CA MET A 497 2.09 -25.49 -15.88
C MET A 497 2.87 -25.36 -17.20
N GLU A 498 3.84 -24.44 -17.22
CA GLU A 498 4.72 -24.23 -18.36
C GLU A 498 5.48 -25.51 -18.76
N PRO A 499 5.79 -25.71 -20.06
CA PRO A 499 6.55 -26.87 -20.53
C PRO A 499 7.85 -27.06 -19.74
N GLY A 500 8.10 -28.28 -19.26
CA GLY A 500 9.23 -28.62 -18.38
C GLY A 500 8.88 -28.67 -16.88
N SER A 501 7.65 -28.34 -16.49
CA SER A 501 7.11 -28.54 -15.12
C SER A 501 6.13 -29.73 -15.08
N GLU A 502 6.55 -30.89 -15.60
CA GLU A 502 5.69 -32.06 -15.74
C GLU A 502 5.11 -32.52 -14.38
N GLY A 503 3.79 -32.68 -14.32
CA GLY A 503 3.07 -33.14 -13.13
C GLY A 503 2.62 -32.06 -12.14
N GLU A 504 3.02 -30.79 -12.34
CA GLU A 504 2.54 -29.66 -11.56
C GLU A 504 1.36 -28.94 -12.26
N ASN A 505 0.37 -28.47 -11.48
CA ASN A 505 -0.81 -27.76 -11.98
C ASN A 505 -0.93 -26.36 -11.38
N ILE A 506 -1.41 -25.41 -12.16
CA ILE A 506 -1.86 -24.10 -11.67
C ILE A 506 -3.38 -24.10 -11.50
N LEU A 507 -3.87 -23.50 -10.43
CA LEU A 507 -5.30 -23.32 -10.21
C LEU A 507 -5.69 -21.90 -10.61
N ILE A 508 -6.67 -21.78 -11.50
CA ILE A 508 -7.24 -20.51 -11.90
C ILE A 508 -8.67 -20.46 -11.35
N CYS A 509 -8.89 -19.53 -10.43
CA CYS A 509 -10.21 -19.32 -9.83
C CYS A 509 -10.79 -17.97 -10.25
N GLN A 510 -12.10 -17.91 -10.42
CA GLN A 510 -12.85 -16.68 -10.64
C GLN A 510 -13.91 -16.52 -9.56
N LYS A 511 -13.91 -15.37 -8.89
CA LYS A 511 -14.90 -15.03 -7.88
C LYS A 511 -16.23 -14.67 -8.55
N GLN A 512 -17.32 -15.32 -8.18
CA GLN A 512 -18.63 -15.02 -8.75
C GLN A 512 -19.26 -13.80 -8.08
N LEU A 513 -20.02 -13.03 -8.86
CA LEU A 513 -20.87 -11.96 -8.32
C LEU A 513 -22.11 -12.59 -7.67
N TRP A 514 -22.36 -12.20 -6.42
CA TRP A 514 -23.55 -12.60 -5.67
C TRP A 514 -24.05 -11.39 -4.86
N TYR A 515 -25.33 -11.39 -4.51
CA TYR A 515 -25.96 -10.36 -3.69
C TYR A 515 -26.44 -10.96 -2.38
N SER A 516 -26.42 -10.16 -1.31
CA SER A 516 -26.89 -10.64 -0.01
C SER A 516 -28.38 -10.95 -0.06
N SER A 517 -28.74 -12.07 0.57
CA SER A 517 -30.14 -12.42 0.85
C SER A 517 -30.77 -11.54 1.95
N GLN A 518 -29.94 -10.79 2.69
CA GLN A 518 -30.36 -9.90 3.77
C GLN A 518 -30.58 -8.48 3.25
N GLN A 519 -31.67 -7.83 3.66
CA GLN A 519 -31.89 -6.41 3.39
C GLN A 519 -30.97 -5.55 4.27
N SER A 520 -30.40 -4.50 3.68
CA SER A 520 -29.70 -3.47 4.44
C SER A 520 -30.69 -2.71 5.33
N SER A 521 -30.31 -2.42 6.57
CA SER A 521 -31.11 -1.66 7.54
C SER A 521 -31.05 -0.14 7.35
N ARG A 522 -30.56 0.34 6.20
CA ARG A 522 -30.29 1.77 5.93
C ARG A 522 -31.35 2.45 5.10
#